data_AF-A0A8H6Z8V4-F1
#
_entry.id   AF-A0A8H6Z8V4-F1
#
_cell.length_a   1.000
_cell.length_b   1.000
_cell.length_c   1.000
_cell.angle_alpha   90.00
_cell.angle_beta   90.00
_cell.angle_gamma   90.00
#
_symmetry.space_group_name_H-M   'P 1'
#
loop_
_entity.id
_entity.type
_entity.pdbx_description
1 polymer ?
#
loop_
_entity_poly.entity_id
_entity_poly.type
_entity_poly.pdbx_seq_one_letter_code
_entity_poly.pdbx_strand_id
1 'polypeptide(L)'
;MLPMDAAINLRQKCSHFRVLVIGRANAGKTTLLKKVCNSVEDPEIFTPEGERIDLVIIEASAERSEHDIENQLIFKSNPQFIFHDSRGFESGSATEIQKVKDFIDARSASCTLSDQLHAIWYCMPTDTNRPLLSADEQFFEVFGTGKGK
;
A
#
# COMPACT_ATOMS: atom_id res chain seq x y z
N MET A 1 15.73 -22.47 9.34
CA MET A 1 15.62 -22.72 7.87
C MET A 1 14.25 -23.33 7.64
N LEU A 2 13.29 -22.60 7.06
CA LEU A 2 12.02 -23.21 6.67
C LEU A 2 12.33 -24.27 5.59
N PRO A 3 11.77 -25.49 5.66
CA PRO A 3 11.99 -26.48 4.61
C PRO A 3 11.61 -25.87 3.27
N MET A 4 12.44 -26.05 2.24
CA MET A 4 12.23 -25.47 0.90
C MET A 4 10.79 -25.71 0.40
N ASP A 5 10.24 -26.88 0.74
CA ASP A 5 8.88 -27.31 0.39
C ASP A 5 7.79 -26.47 1.05
N ALA A 6 7.99 -26.00 2.28
CA ALA A 6 7.02 -25.16 2.97
C ALA A 6 6.93 -23.76 2.33
N ALA A 7 8.06 -23.20 1.92
CA ALA A 7 8.12 -21.91 1.24
C ALA A 7 7.51 -21.98 -0.18
N ILE A 8 7.74 -23.08 -0.90
CA ILE A 8 7.15 -23.33 -2.22
C ILE A 8 5.62 -23.47 -2.10
N ASN A 9 5.14 -24.30 -1.16
CA ASN A 9 3.71 -24.48 -0.92
C ASN A 9 3.01 -23.18 -0.51
N LEU A 10 3.67 -22.33 0.28
CA LEU A 10 3.12 -21.03 0.67
C LEU A 10 3.00 -20.10 -0.54
N ARG A 11 4.02 -20.04 -1.41
CA ARG A 11 3.98 -19.26 -2.66
C ARG A 11 2.91 -19.76 -3.63
N GLN A 12 2.61 -21.06 -3.65
CA GLN A 12 1.50 -21.57 -4.47
C GLN A 12 0.12 -21.12 -3.95
N LYS A 13 -0.02 -20.90 -2.64
CA LYS A 13 -1.25 -20.38 -2.02
C LYS A 13 -1.36 -18.85 -2.09
N CYS A 14 -0.26 -18.17 -2.36
CA CYS A 14 -0.13 -16.71 -2.40
C CYS A 14 0.61 -16.33 -3.68
N SER A 15 -0.15 -16.18 -4.77
CA SER A 15 0.42 -15.84 -6.09
C SER A 15 1.07 -14.45 -6.10
N HIS A 16 0.65 -13.56 -5.21
CA HIS A 16 1.16 -12.19 -5.10
C HIS A 16 1.36 -11.76 -3.65
N PHE A 17 2.50 -11.15 -3.37
CA PHE A 17 2.78 -10.54 -2.08
C PHE A 17 2.22 -9.10 -2.06
N ARG A 18 1.11 -8.93 -1.34
CA ARG A 18 0.35 -7.68 -1.24
C ARG A 18 0.85 -6.79 -0.09
N VAL A 19 1.24 -5.56 -0.41
CA VAL A 19 1.80 -4.60 0.53
C VAL A 19 1.02 -3.31 0.49
N LEU A 20 0.61 -2.81 1.66
CA LEU A 20 0.07 -1.47 1.81
C LEU A 20 1.19 -0.51 2.19
N VAL A 21 1.39 0.54 1.40
CA VAL A 21 2.36 1.60 1.67
C VAL A 21 1.62 2.83 2.20
N ILE A 22 1.96 3.20 3.42
CA ILE A 22 1.36 4.27 4.22
C ILE A 22 2.40 5.36 4.40
N GLY A 23 1.96 6.62 4.45
CA GLY A 23 2.82 7.75 4.79
C GLY A 23 2.33 9.01 4.11
N ARG A 24 2.77 10.16 4.60
CA ARG A 24 2.38 11.50 4.11
C ARG A 24 2.67 11.69 2.62
N ALA A 25 2.03 12.68 2.01
CA ALA A 25 2.40 13.05 0.64
C ALA A 25 3.87 13.44 0.62
N ASN A 26 4.55 13.12 -0.49
CA ASN A 26 5.98 13.33 -0.68
C ASN A 26 6.90 12.61 0.34
N ALA A 27 6.40 11.68 1.17
CA ALA A 27 7.23 10.86 2.06
C ALA A 27 8.12 9.82 1.34
N GLY A 28 8.22 9.89 0.01
CA GLY A 28 9.05 8.99 -0.78
C GLY A 28 8.45 7.62 -1.12
N LYS A 29 7.14 7.40 -0.92
CA LYS A 29 6.45 6.13 -1.18
C LYS A 29 6.73 5.57 -2.59
N THR A 30 6.46 6.33 -3.64
CA THR A 30 6.70 5.91 -5.02
C THR A 30 8.18 5.64 -5.29
N THR A 31 9.08 6.44 -4.70
CA THR A 31 10.53 6.23 -4.82
C THR A 31 10.97 4.93 -4.15
N LEU A 32 10.42 4.59 -2.99
CA LEU A 32 10.64 3.32 -2.32
C LEU A 32 10.19 2.16 -3.20
N LEU A 33 8.97 2.23 -3.74
CA LEU A 33 8.41 1.19 -4.61
C LEU A 33 9.28 0.96 -5.86
N LYS A 34 9.67 2.03 -6.55
CA LYS A 34 10.59 1.96 -7.71
C LYS A 34 11.91 1.27 -7.34
N LYS A 35 12.52 1.61 -6.20
CA LYS A 35 13.75 0.97 -5.74
C LYS A 35 13.58 -0.51 -5.40
N VAL A 36 12.53 -0.87 -4.65
CA VAL A 36 12.22 -2.26 -4.28
C VAL A 36 11.99 -3.12 -5.52
N CYS A 37 11.33 -2.58 -6.53
CA CYS A 37 11.05 -3.27 -7.78
C CYS A 37 12.18 -3.16 -8.80
N ASN A 38 13.31 -2.53 -8.46
CA ASN A 38 14.41 -2.24 -9.39
C ASN A 38 13.92 -1.63 -10.72
N SER A 39 12.99 -0.69 -10.63
CA SER A 39 12.32 -0.03 -11.75
C SER A 39 12.63 1.46 -11.81
N VAL A 40 12.71 2.00 -13.01
CA VAL A 40 12.65 3.45 -13.27
C VAL A 40 11.27 3.87 -13.79
N GLU A 41 10.51 2.94 -14.34
CA GLU A 41 9.15 3.12 -14.85
C GLU A 41 8.13 3.19 -13.70
N ASP A 42 7.00 3.85 -13.97
CA ASP A 42 5.84 3.86 -13.08
C ASP A 42 5.11 2.50 -13.14
N PRO A 43 4.40 2.12 -12.05
CA PRO A 43 3.62 0.89 -12.05
C PRO A 43 2.43 1.00 -12.99
N GLU A 44 2.00 -0.14 -13.52
CA GLU A 44 0.66 -0.26 -14.11
C GLU A 44 -0.37 -0.29 -12.98
N ILE A 45 -1.48 0.42 -13.19
CA ILE A 45 -2.56 0.54 -12.22
C ILE A 45 -3.73 -0.33 -12.70
N PHE A 46 -4.25 -1.15 -11.80
CA PHE A 46 -5.43 -1.98 -12.05
C PHE A 46 -6.51 -1.71 -11.01
N THR A 47 -7.78 -1.80 -11.41
CA THR A 47 -8.90 -1.81 -10.48
C THR A 47 -8.86 -3.06 -9.58
N PRO A 48 -9.66 -3.13 -8.51
CA PRO A 48 -9.82 -4.34 -7.71
C PRO A 48 -10.27 -5.55 -8.54
N GLU A 49 -11.05 -5.32 -9.60
CA GLU A 49 -11.55 -6.33 -10.54
C GLU A 49 -10.49 -6.81 -11.55
N GLY A 50 -9.32 -6.15 -11.58
CA GLY A 50 -8.20 -6.51 -12.45
C GLY A 50 -8.24 -5.81 -13.82
N GLU A 51 -9.05 -4.77 -13.98
CA GLU A 51 -9.09 -3.97 -15.21
C GLU A 51 -7.96 -2.94 -15.19
N ARG A 52 -7.19 -2.85 -16.28
CA ARG A 52 -6.11 -1.88 -16.39
C ARG A 52 -6.67 -0.46 -16.54
N ILE A 53 -6.15 0.47 -15.77
CA ILE A 53 -6.49 1.90 -15.84
C ILE A 53 -5.47 2.61 -16.72
N ASP A 54 -5.91 3.15 -17.86
CA ASP A 54 -5.03 3.93 -18.76
C ASP A 54 -4.92 5.39 -18.31
N LEU A 55 -3.69 5.80 -17.97
CA LEU A 55 -3.36 7.15 -17.48
C LEU A 55 -3.71 8.28 -18.46
N VAL A 56 -3.86 7.99 -19.76
CA VAL A 56 -4.25 8.97 -20.79
C VAL A 56 -5.68 9.50 -20.55
N ILE A 57 -6.56 8.68 -19.96
CA ILE A 57 -7.93 9.11 -19.61
C ILE A 57 -7.92 10.06 -18.42
N ILE A 58 -6.91 9.93 -17.54
CA ILE A 58 -6.73 10.70 -16.32
C ILE A 58 -6.22 12.12 -16.61
N GLU A 59 -5.39 12.32 -17.63
CA GLU A 59 -4.84 13.64 -17.98
C GLU A 59 -5.90 14.64 -18.49
N ALA A 60 -7.03 14.14 -19.02
CA ALA A 60 -8.14 14.98 -19.48
C ALA A 60 -8.94 15.61 -18.33
N SER A 61 -8.82 15.09 -17.10
CA SER A 61 -9.34 15.70 -15.87
C SER A 61 -8.18 16.36 -15.12
N ALA A 62 -8.09 17.68 -15.14
CA ALA A 62 -6.98 18.48 -14.62
C ALA A 62 -6.80 18.48 -13.07
N GLU A 63 -7.19 17.41 -12.39
CA GLU A 63 -6.83 17.13 -11.00
C GLU A 63 -6.14 15.77 -10.97
N ARG A 64 -4.96 15.69 -10.34
CA ARG A 64 -4.24 14.43 -10.07
C ARG A 64 -5.27 13.36 -9.70
N SER A 65 -5.50 12.37 -10.57
CA SER A 65 -6.61 11.42 -10.44
C SER A 65 -6.73 10.88 -9.02
N GLU A 66 -7.97 10.71 -8.61
CA GLU A 66 -8.43 10.04 -7.41
C GLU A 66 -7.73 8.68 -7.26
N HIS A 67 -6.58 8.66 -6.58
CA HIS A 67 -5.87 7.42 -6.26
C HIS A 67 -6.71 6.70 -5.21
N ASP A 68 -7.42 5.67 -5.65
CA ASP A 68 -8.12 4.75 -4.77
C ASP A 68 -7.09 3.79 -4.13
N ILE A 69 -7.16 3.62 -2.81
CA ILE A 69 -6.34 2.66 -2.07
C ILE A 69 -6.61 1.22 -2.51
N GLU A 70 -7.80 0.95 -3.05
CA GLU A 70 -8.18 -0.37 -3.56
C GLU A 70 -7.49 -0.72 -4.89
N ASN A 71 -7.03 0.30 -5.63
CA ASN A 71 -6.30 0.08 -6.88
C ASN A 71 -4.97 -0.63 -6.63
N GLN A 72 -4.61 -1.50 -7.57
CA GLN A 72 -3.46 -2.37 -7.51
C GLN A 72 -2.33 -1.78 -8.35
N LEU A 73 -1.22 -1.45 -7.71
CA LEU A 73 0.00 -0.97 -8.38
C LEU A 73 0.93 -2.16 -8.62
N ILE A 74 1.21 -2.46 -9.88
CA ILE A 74 2.02 -3.60 -10.29
C ILE A 74 3.17 -3.10 -11.18
N PHE A 75 4.40 -3.40 -10.77
CA PHE A 75 5.58 -3.09 -11.59
C PHE A 75 5.89 -4.27 -12.51
N LYS A 76 6.07 -4.00 -13.81
CA LYS A 76 6.47 -5.04 -14.79
C LYS A 76 7.78 -5.73 -14.42
N SER A 77 8.70 -4.99 -13.80
CA SER A 77 9.98 -5.51 -13.33
C SER A 77 9.85 -6.47 -12.15
N ASN A 78 8.74 -6.43 -11.41
CA ASN A 78 8.49 -7.31 -10.28
C ASN A 78 6.97 -7.58 -10.09
N PRO A 79 6.36 -8.40 -10.97
CA PRO A 79 4.92 -8.62 -10.98
C PRO A 79 4.43 -9.49 -9.82
N GLN A 80 5.35 -10.03 -9.00
CA GLN A 80 5.01 -10.84 -7.83
C GLN A 80 4.48 -9.99 -6.66
N PHE A 81 4.61 -8.67 -6.74
CA PHE A 81 4.10 -7.75 -5.74
C PHE A 81 2.88 -7.00 -6.25
N ILE A 82 1.93 -6.81 -5.34
CA ILE A 82 0.84 -5.86 -5.52
C ILE A 82 0.97 -4.81 -4.43
N PHE A 83 1.13 -3.56 -4.83
CA PHE A 83 1.19 -2.45 -3.88
C PHE A 83 -0.13 -1.69 -3.86
N HIS A 84 -0.53 -1.27 -2.66
CA HIS A 84 -1.61 -0.33 -2.43
C HIS A 84 -0.99 0.93 -1.81
N ASP A 85 -1.35 2.10 -2.32
CA ASP A 85 -0.84 3.39 -1.81
C ASP A 85 -1.97 4.10 -1.04
N SER A 86 -1.71 4.45 0.21
CA SER A 86 -2.65 5.19 1.06
C SER A 86 -2.89 6.64 0.63
N ARG A 87 -2.17 7.13 -0.40
CA ARG A 87 -2.20 8.50 -0.92
C ARG A 87 -2.05 9.55 0.18
N GLY A 88 -0.92 9.54 0.88
CA GLY A 88 -0.44 10.74 1.56
C GLY A 88 -1.40 11.38 2.57
N PHE A 89 -1.40 10.95 3.83
CA PHE A 89 -2.18 11.59 4.91
C PHE A 89 -1.67 13.00 5.21
N GLU A 90 -2.08 14.00 4.44
CA GLU A 90 -1.73 15.39 4.72
C GLU A 90 -2.67 15.90 5.81
N SER A 91 -2.13 15.94 7.04
CA SER A 91 -2.78 16.48 8.25
C SER A 91 -3.73 15.53 9.00
N GLY A 92 -3.71 14.23 8.68
CA GLY A 92 -4.50 13.25 9.45
C GLY A 92 -6.00 13.51 9.33
N SER A 93 -6.46 13.87 8.12
CA SER A 93 -7.90 13.99 7.89
C SER A 93 -8.55 12.68 8.35
N ALA A 94 -9.51 12.77 9.26
CA ALA A 94 -10.19 11.60 9.83
C ALA A 94 -10.75 10.69 8.72
N THR A 95 -11.11 11.27 7.57
CA THR A 95 -11.57 10.53 6.39
C THR A 95 -10.49 9.65 5.77
N GLU A 96 -9.23 10.09 5.71
CA GLU A 96 -8.13 9.31 5.13
C GLU A 96 -7.72 8.17 6.06
N ILE A 97 -7.63 8.45 7.37
CA ILE A 97 -7.37 7.44 8.40
C ILE A 97 -8.47 6.38 8.38
N GLN A 98 -9.73 6.78 8.27
CA GLN A 98 -10.86 5.85 8.19
C GLN A 98 -10.80 5.00 6.92
N LYS A 99 -10.53 5.58 5.74
CA LYS A 99 -10.38 4.82 4.49
C LYS A 99 -9.31 3.73 4.60
N VAL A 100 -8.18 4.05 5.22
CA VAL A 100 -7.10 3.08 5.43
C VAL A 100 -7.48 2.03 6.46
N LYS A 101 -8.23 2.41 7.49
CA LYS A 101 -8.78 1.46 8.45
C LYS A 101 -9.72 0.47 7.79
N ASP A 102 -10.68 0.97 7.01
CA ASP A 102 -11.66 0.16 6.31
C ASP A 102 -10.97 -0.80 5.32
N PHE A 103 -9.97 -0.31 4.60
CA PHE A 103 -9.14 -1.13 3.71
C PHE A 103 -8.40 -2.25 4.46
N ILE A 104 -7.72 -1.92 5.58
CA ILE A 104 -7.01 -2.93 6.39
C ILE A 104 -8.02 -3.96 6.94
N ASP A 105 -9.15 -3.51 7.49
CA ASP A 105 -10.17 -4.39 8.05
C ASP A 105 -10.74 -5.33 6.97
N ALA A 106 -11.10 -4.81 5.79
CA ALA A 106 -11.62 -5.60 4.67
C ALA A 106 -10.60 -6.65 4.20
N ARG A 107 -9.32 -6.26 4.05
CA ARG A 107 -8.25 -7.17 3.65
C ARG A 107 -7.94 -8.22 4.72
N SER A 108 -8.02 -7.85 6.00
CA SER A 108 -7.80 -8.78 7.12
C SER A 108 -8.93 -9.80 7.30
N ALA A 109 -10.16 -9.41 6.92
CA ALA A 109 -11.34 -10.28 7.00
C ALA A 109 -11.42 -11.31 5.86
N SER A 110 -10.60 -11.19 4.81
CA SER A 110 -10.61 -12.14 3.69
C SER A 110 -10.17 -13.54 4.12
N CYS A 111 -10.88 -14.56 3.65
CA CYS A 111 -10.52 -15.97 3.84
C CYS A 111 -9.46 -16.45 2.83
N THR A 112 -9.12 -15.65 1.83
CA THR A 112 -8.18 -16.00 0.75
C THR A 112 -6.87 -15.27 0.97
N LEU A 113 -5.77 -16.02 1.09
CA LEU A 113 -4.44 -15.46 1.35
C LEU A 113 -3.98 -14.45 0.28
N SER A 114 -4.36 -14.63 -0.99
CA SER A 114 -4.04 -13.69 -2.08
C SER A 114 -4.67 -12.30 -1.92
N ASP A 115 -5.76 -12.22 -1.17
CA ASP A 115 -6.52 -10.99 -0.99
C ASP A 115 -6.15 -10.27 0.31
N GLN A 116 -5.46 -10.97 1.22
CA GLN A 116 -4.97 -10.41 2.47
C GLN A 116 -3.76 -9.50 2.26
N LEU A 117 -3.57 -8.55 3.18
CA LEU A 117 -2.33 -7.79 3.29
C LEU A 117 -1.24 -8.66 3.95
N HIS A 118 -0.06 -8.68 3.34
CA HIS A 118 1.09 -9.43 3.85
C HIS A 118 2.06 -8.56 4.61
N ALA A 119 2.12 -7.27 4.28
CA ALA A 119 2.90 -6.28 5.00
C ALA A 119 2.26 -4.90 4.89
N ILE A 120 2.53 -4.07 5.89
CA ILE A 120 2.26 -2.64 5.89
C ILE A 120 3.60 -1.92 6.03
N TRP A 121 3.92 -1.02 5.10
CA TRP A 121 5.12 -0.20 5.12
C TRP A 121 4.77 1.24 5.41
N TYR A 122 5.18 1.73 6.57
CA TYR A 122 4.95 3.11 7.00
C TYR A 122 6.17 3.99 6.67
N CYS A 123 6.01 4.96 5.77
CA CYS A 123 7.05 5.87 5.33
C CYS A 123 7.01 7.16 6.17
N MET A 124 7.97 7.29 7.09
CA MET A 124 8.18 8.50 7.89
C MET A 124 9.20 9.42 7.21
N PRO A 125 8.90 10.71 7.00
CA PRO A 125 9.88 11.69 6.55
C PRO A 125 11.00 11.87 7.58
N THR A 126 12.26 11.84 7.13
CA THR A 126 13.44 12.04 7.99
C THR A 126 14.10 13.40 7.78
N ASP A 127 13.55 14.23 6.91
CA ASP A 127 14.06 15.55 6.50
C ASP A 127 13.58 16.69 7.41
N THR A 128 12.84 16.38 8.48
CA THR A 128 12.34 17.36 9.45
C THR A 128 12.82 17.04 10.86
N ASN A 129 13.01 18.08 11.68
CA ASN A 129 13.36 17.95 13.10
C ASN A 129 12.22 17.34 13.95
N ARG A 130 11.05 17.08 13.35
CA ARG A 130 9.89 16.47 14.00
C ARG A 130 9.37 15.33 13.10
N PRO A 131 10.04 14.16 13.13
CA PRO A 131 9.70 13.03 12.26
C PRO A 131 8.34 12.40 12.60
N LEU A 132 7.84 12.59 13.82
CA LEU A 132 6.50 12.19 14.25
C LEU A 132 5.63 13.43 14.40
N LEU A 133 4.63 13.55 13.54
CA LEU A 133 3.63 14.60 13.57
C LEU A 133 2.33 14.02 14.14
N SER A 134 1.38 14.88 14.50
CA SER A 134 0.13 14.45 15.14
C SER A 134 -0.68 13.45 14.31
N ALA A 135 -0.55 13.49 12.98
CA ALA A 135 -1.16 12.50 12.10
C ALA A 135 -0.51 11.10 12.24
N ASP A 136 0.80 11.03 12.47
CA ASP A 136 1.51 9.78 12.72
C ASP A 136 1.13 9.20 14.09
N GLU A 137 1.05 10.05 15.11
CA GLU A 137 0.58 9.67 16.45
C GLU A 137 -0.85 9.11 16.41
N GLN A 138 -1.78 9.82 15.77
CA GLN A 138 -3.16 9.37 15.59
C GLN A 138 -3.24 8.03 14.85
N PHE A 139 -2.43 7.85 13.81
CA PHE A 139 -2.37 6.56 13.11
C PHE A 139 -1.93 5.44 14.08
N PHE A 140 -0.85 5.63 14.83
CA PHE A 140 -0.37 4.61 15.76
C PHE A 140 -1.28 4.42 17.00
N GLU A 141 -2.07 5.40 17.39
CA GLU A 141 -3.12 5.21 18.41
C GLU A 141 -4.25 4.33 17.87
N VAL A 142 -4.68 4.54 16.62
CA VAL A 142 -5.76 3.77 16.00
C VAL A 142 -5.33 2.33 15.67
N PHE A 143 -4.09 2.14 15.20
CA PHE A 143 -3.61 0.84 14.68
C PHE A 143 -2.55 0.16 15.57
N GLY A 144 -1.83 0.90 16.39
CA GLY A 144 -0.66 0.43 17.15
C GLY A 144 -0.98 -0.17 18.51
N THR A 145 -2.20 -0.02 19.02
CA THR A 145 -2.65 -0.80 20.16
C THR A 145 -3.17 -2.15 19.66
N GLY A 146 -2.25 -3.08 19.41
CA GLY A 146 -2.64 -4.49 19.32
C GLY A 146 -3.54 -4.80 20.50
N LYS A 147 -4.69 -5.46 20.28
CA LYS A 147 -5.55 -5.88 21.40
C LYS A 147 -4.66 -6.62 22.39
N GLY A 148 -4.41 -5.98 23.54
CA GLY A 148 -3.78 -6.63 24.68
C GLY A 148 -4.60 -7.89 24.91
N LYS A 149 -3.99 -9.04 24.66
CA LYS A 149 -4.51 -10.30 25.19
C LYS A 149 -4.31 -10.30 26.69
#